data_AF-I2AD38-F1
#
_entry.id   AF-I2AD38-F1
#
_cell.length_a   1.000
_cell.length_b   1.000
_cell.length_c   1.000
_cell.angle_alpha   90.00
_cell.angle_beta   90.00
_cell.angle_gamma   90.00
#
_symmetry.space_group_name_H-M   'P 1'
#
loop_
_entity.id
_entity.type
_entity.pdbx_description
1 polymer ?
#
loop_
_entity_poly.entity_id
_entity_poly.type
_entity_poly.pdbx_seq_one_letter_code
_entity_poly.pdbx_strand_id
1 'polypeptide(L)'
;MTHVLLPVSGLLRRADAAAVIVSALAAKAARGLGFRRIAAELSRPAETVRGWLRPFSERAEAVRSVFTVWLRAVAADPMMPDAAGGVFADAVTAIGALAAAITHRFLLPGVSLAQTAVAVSGGRLLAPGWPGEPVQHESTLPPTPMRP
;
A
#
# COMPACT_ATOMS: atom_id res chain seq x y z
N MET A 1 -1.97 -24.85 9.28
CA MET A 1 -1.55 -23.53 8.77
C MET A 1 -0.28 -23.70 7.94
N THR A 2 -0.40 -23.87 6.63
CA THR A 2 0.76 -23.90 5.73
C THR A 2 1.18 -22.47 5.43
N HIS A 3 2.15 -21.94 6.18
CA HIS A 3 2.78 -20.67 5.83
C HIS A 3 3.71 -20.94 4.65
N VAL A 4 3.25 -20.61 3.45
CA VAL A 4 4.11 -20.59 2.28
C VAL A 4 5.07 -19.41 2.45
N LEU A 5 6.28 -19.71 2.92
CA LEU A 5 7.39 -18.78 2.86
C LEU A 5 7.71 -18.60 1.37
N LEU A 6 7.15 -17.55 0.77
CA LEU A 6 7.53 -17.17 -0.59
C LEU A 6 9.06 -17.00 -0.62
N PRO A 7 9.76 -17.59 -1.61
CA PRO A 7 11.19 -17.40 -1.75
C PRO A 7 11.51 -15.90 -1.80
N VAL A 8 12.60 -15.49 -1.13
CA VAL A 8 13.06 -14.09 -1.10
C VAL A 8 13.18 -13.53 -2.53
N SER A 9 13.67 -14.32 -3.48
CA SER A 9 13.77 -13.95 -4.90
C SER A 9 12.41 -13.65 -5.54
N GLY A 10 11.34 -14.32 -5.12
CA GLY A 10 9.98 -14.07 -5.58
C GLY A 10 9.42 -12.75 -5.03
N LEU A 11 9.68 -12.46 -3.75
CA LEU A 11 9.36 -11.18 -3.12
C LEU A 11 10.11 -10.02 -3.77
N LEU A 12 11.41 -10.20 -4.04
CA LEU A 12 12.25 -9.21 -4.74
C LEU A 12 11.70 -8.92 -6.14
N ARG A 13 11.49 -9.96 -6.97
CA ARG A 13 10.92 -9.78 -8.32
C ARG A 13 9.57 -9.06 -8.29
N ARG A 14 8.72 -9.39 -7.31
CA ARG A 14 7.43 -8.72 -7.14
C ARG A 14 7.60 -7.27 -6.71
N ALA A 15 8.54 -6.99 -5.82
CA ALA A 15 8.89 -5.64 -5.43
C ALA A 15 9.46 -4.82 -6.60
N ASP A 16 10.29 -5.41 -7.45
CA ASP A 16 10.85 -4.76 -8.64
C ASP A 16 9.74 -4.39 -9.65
N ALA A 17 8.83 -5.33 -9.92
CA ALA A 17 7.68 -5.06 -10.77
C ALA A 17 6.75 -4.00 -10.15
N ALA A 18 6.53 -4.07 -8.83
CA ALA A 18 5.76 -3.08 -8.10
C ALA A 18 6.46 -1.72 -8.03
N ALA A 19 7.80 -1.67 -8.07
CA ALA A 19 8.56 -0.43 -8.02
C ALA A 19 8.25 0.45 -9.22
N VAL A 20 8.11 -0.13 -10.41
CA VAL A 20 7.73 0.60 -11.63
C VAL A 20 6.29 1.12 -11.55
N ILE A 21 5.38 0.35 -10.96
CA ILE A 21 3.99 0.76 -10.77
C ILE A 21 3.94 1.90 -9.75
N VAL A 22 4.58 1.72 -8.60
CA VAL A 22 4.58 2.69 -7.50
C VAL A 22 5.33 3.96 -7.88
N SER A 23 6.37 3.90 -8.72
CA SER A 23 7.00 5.10 -9.27
C SER A 23 6.04 5.91 -10.16
N ALA A 24 5.17 5.24 -10.93
CA ALA A 24 4.12 5.91 -11.70
C ALA A 24 3.09 6.61 -10.78
N LEU A 25 2.70 5.94 -9.68
CA LEU A 25 1.78 6.52 -8.69
C LEU A 25 2.42 7.73 -7.99
N ALA A 26 3.66 7.60 -7.53
CA ALA A 26 4.42 8.68 -6.90
C ALA A 26 4.64 9.87 -7.85
N ALA A 27 4.96 9.61 -9.12
CA ALA A 27 5.08 10.64 -10.13
C ALA A 27 3.79 11.46 -10.30
N LYS A 28 2.63 10.78 -10.36
CA LYS A 28 1.32 11.45 -10.44
C LYS A 28 1.01 12.24 -9.17
N ALA A 29 1.24 11.66 -7.99
CA ALA A 29 0.95 12.30 -6.71
C ALA A 29 1.81 13.55 -6.47
N ALA A 30 3.12 13.47 -6.68
CA ALA A 30 4.04 14.56 -6.36
C ALA A 30 4.04 15.68 -7.41
N ARG A 31 3.86 15.34 -8.69
CA ARG A 31 4.05 16.28 -9.82
C ARG A 31 2.77 16.58 -10.60
N GLY A 32 1.64 15.95 -10.26
CA GLY A 32 0.36 16.14 -10.96
C GLY A 32 0.37 15.69 -12.43
N LEU A 33 1.34 14.86 -12.85
CA LEU A 33 1.53 14.53 -14.27
C LEU A 33 0.41 13.63 -14.81
N GLY A 34 0.02 13.88 -16.06
CA GLY A 34 -0.87 12.99 -16.82
C GLY A 34 -0.19 11.67 -17.21
N PHE A 35 -1.00 10.61 -17.40
CA PHE A 35 -0.51 9.25 -17.65
C PHE A 35 0.41 9.11 -18.88
N ARG A 36 0.19 9.91 -19.94
CA ARG A 36 1.06 9.90 -21.15
C ARG A 36 2.48 10.36 -20.86
N ARG A 37 2.63 11.40 -20.03
CA ARG A 37 3.95 11.94 -19.66
C ARG A 37 4.69 10.98 -18.74
N ILE A 38 3.99 10.41 -17.77
CA ILE A 38 4.54 9.36 -16.91
C ILE A 38 4.96 8.14 -17.74
N ALA A 39 4.17 7.73 -18.72
CA ALA A 39 4.48 6.61 -19.61
C ALA A 39 5.76 6.86 -20.43
N ALA A 40 5.94 8.07 -20.95
CA ALA A 40 7.17 8.46 -21.63
C ALA A 40 8.38 8.40 -20.69
N GLU A 41 8.29 8.97 -19.48
CA GLU A 41 9.37 8.93 -18.48
C GLU A 41 9.75 7.50 -18.08
N LEU A 42 8.77 6.61 -17.96
CA LEU A 42 8.99 5.22 -17.55
C LEU A 42 9.30 4.27 -18.72
N SER A 43 9.30 4.75 -19.96
CA SER A 43 9.42 3.93 -21.18
C SER A 43 8.41 2.77 -21.21
N ARG A 44 7.14 3.07 -20.92
CA ARG A 44 6.03 2.09 -20.91
C ARG A 44 4.90 2.52 -21.84
N PRO A 45 4.07 1.58 -22.33
CA PRO A 45 2.88 1.96 -23.09
C PRO A 45 1.92 2.80 -22.25
N ALA A 46 1.34 3.84 -22.85
CA ALA A 46 0.46 4.78 -22.16
C ALA A 46 -0.78 4.09 -21.55
N GLU A 47 -1.36 3.12 -22.27
CA GLU A 47 -2.49 2.34 -21.77
C GLU A 47 -2.13 1.47 -20.58
N THR A 48 -0.90 0.96 -20.51
CA THR A 48 -0.44 0.20 -19.34
C THR A 48 -0.37 1.10 -18.10
N VAL A 49 0.21 2.30 -18.23
CA VAL A 49 0.26 3.27 -17.13
C VAL A 49 -1.15 3.73 -16.74
N ARG A 50 -2.01 3.98 -17.72
CA ARG A 50 -3.43 4.29 -17.47
C ARG A 50 -4.13 3.15 -16.70
N GLY A 51 -3.87 1.90 -17.11
CA GLY A 51 -4.37 0.69 -16.48
C GLY A 51 -3.88 0.50 -15.04
N TRP A 52 -2.78 1.13 -14.64
CA TRP A 52 -2.33 1.16 -13.23
C TRP A 52 -2.96 2.32 -12.45
N LEU A 53 -2.95 3.51 -13.04
CA LEU A 53 -3.39 4.72 -12.36
C LEU A 53 -4.89 4.73 -12.09
N ARG A 54 -5.70 4.20 -13.00
CA ARG A 54 -7.16 4.19 -12.87
C ARG A 54 -7.63 3.34 -11.69
N PRO A 55 -7.28 2.03 -11.58
CA PRO A 55 -7.68 1.22 -10.44
C PRO A 55 -7.20 1.77 -9.10
N PHE A 56 -6.00 2.37 -9.06
CA PHE A 56 -5.51 3.01 -7.84
C PHE A 56 -6.34 4.24 -7.48
N SER A 57 -6.66 5.12 -8.44
CA SER A 57 -7.51 6.29 -8.22
C SER A 57 -8.89 5.90 -7.67
N GLU A 58 -9.50 4.85 -8.21
CA GLU A 58 -10.79 4.32 -7.73
C GLU A 58 -10.71 3.78 -6.28
N ARG A 59 -9.53 3.40 -5.81
CA ARG A 59 -9.30 2.77 -4.49
C ARG A 59 -8.51 3.64 -3.53
N ALA A 60 -8.22 4.88 -3.88
CA ALA A 60 -7.28 5.71 -3.16
C ALA A 60 -7.69 5.90 -1.69
N GLU A 61 -8.99 6.05 -1.40
CA GLU A 61 -9.48 6.17 -0.02
C GLU A 61 -9.25 4.89 0.80
N ALA A 62 -9.53 3.73 0.21
CA ALA A 62 -9.31 2.45 0.89
C ALA A 62 -7.82 2.19 1.14
N VAL A 63 -6.96 2.55 0.17
CA VAL A 63 -5.50 2.52 0.33
C VAL A 63 -5.10 3.45 1.48
N ARG A 64 -5.52 4.72 1.46
CA ARG A 64 -5.20 5.68 2.53
C ARG A 64 -5.59 5.10 3.90
N SER A 65 -6.82 4.65 4.05
CA SER A 65 -7.35 4.08 5.29
C SER A 65 -6.51 2.90 5.80
N VAL A 66 -6.28 1.88 4.97
CA VAL A 66 -5.52 0.68 5.37
C VAL A 66 -4.10 1.03 5.80
N PHE A 67 -3.41 1.86 5.02
CA PHE A 67 -2.03 2.22 5.33
C PHE A 67 -1.92 3.10 6.58
N THR A 68 -2.91 3.96 6.84
CA THR A 68 -2.99 4.73 8.09
C THR A 68 -3.24 3.83 9.31
N VAL A 69 -4.10 2.80 9.19
CA VAL A 69 -4.30 1.81 10.26
C VAL A 69 -3.00 1.07 10.57
N TRP A 70 -2.29 0.61 9.54
CA TRP A 70 -0.97 -0.01 9.72
C TRP A 70 0.06 0.95 10.31
N LEU A 71 0.08 2.21 9.88
CA LEU A 71 0.95 3.23 10.43
C LEU A 71 0.71 3.40 11.93
N ARG A 72 -0.55 3.44 12.36
CA ARG A 72 -0.91 3.51 13.78
C ARG A 72 -0.46 2.28 14.57
N ALA A 73 -0.48 1.10 13.97
CA ALA A 73 -0.03 -0.13 14.61
C ALA A 73 1.50 -0.23 14.72
N VAL A 74 2.24 0.34 13.77
CA VAL A 74 3.72 0.26 13.72
C VAL A 74 4.40 1.40 14.47
N ALA A 75 3.85 2.62 14.41
CA ALA A 75 4.43 3.79 15.04
C ALA A 75 4.05 3.86 16.52
N ALA A 76 5.06 4.02 17.40
CA ALA A 76 4.86 4.22 18.83
C ALA A 76 4.19 5.57 19.14
N ASP A 77 4.47 6.60 18.33
CA ASP A 77 3.78 7.90 18.32
C ASP A 77 3.62 8.36 16.85
N PRO A 78 2.46 8.13 16.20
CA PRO A 78 2.29 8.42 14.78
C PRO A 78 2.00 9.90 14.55
N MET A 79 2.94 10.61 13.93
CA MET A 79 2.62 11.86 13.26
C MET A 79 1.90 11.54 11.95
N MET A 80 0.61 11.89 11.90
CA MET A 80 -0.19 11.70 10.69
C MET A 80 0.37 12.59 9.57
N PRO A 81 0.56 12.06 8.35
CA PRO A 81 1.00 12.87 7.24
C PRO A 81 -0.03 13.96 6.93
N ASP A 82 0.45 15.16 6.61
CA ASP A 82 -0.40 16.27 6.14
C ASP A 82 -1.15 15.86 4.86
N ALA A 83 -2.36 16.39 4.69
CA ALA A 83 -3.14 16.16 3.48
C ALA A 83 -2.40 16.73 2.26
N ALA A 84 -2.07 15.86 1.30
CA ALA A 84 -1.29 16.18 0.10
C ALA A 84 -2.14 16.81 -1.02
N GLY A 85 -3.29 17.40 -0.68
CA GLY A 85 -4.17 18.11 -1.61
C GLY A 85 -5.14 17.24 -2.41
N GLY A 86 -5.26 15.94 -2.09
CA GLY A 86 -6.29 15.06 -2.65
C GLY A 86 -6.08 13.57 -2.37
N VAL A 87 -7.17 12.80 -2.31
CA VAL A 87 -7.21 11.40 -1.83
C VAL A 87 -6.16 10.50 -2.51
N PHE A 88 -5.87 10.70 -3.80
CA PHE A 88 -4.82 9.97 -4.51
C PHE A 88 -3.43 10.24 -3.92
N ALA A 89 -3.08 11.51 -3.71
CA ALA A 89 -1.80 11.90 -3.16
C ALA A 89 -1.70 11.52 -1.68
N ASP A 90 -2.81 11.64 -0.93
CA ASP A 90 -2.88 11.20 0.47
C ASP A 90 -2.62 9.70 0.60
N ALA A 91 -3.18 8.89 -0.30
CA ALA A 91 -2.94 7.45 -0.33
C ALA A 91 -1.47 7.10 -0.55
N VAL A 92 -0.80 7.77 -1.51
CA VAL A 92 0.64 7.59 -1.73
C VAL A 92 1.46 8.06 -0.53
N THR A 93 1.05 9.17 0.09
CA THR A 93 1.70 9.71 1.29
C THR A 93 1.56 8.76 2.49
N ALA A 94 0.40 8.12 2.67
CA ALA A 94 0.21 7.10 3.71
C ALA A 94 1.12 5.88 3.51
N ILE A 95 1.32 5.43 2.27
CA ILE A 95 2.28 4.35 1.97
C ILE A 95 3.71 4.79 2.34
N GLY A 96 4.10 6.02 1.98
CA GLY A 96 5.41 6.58 2.31
C GLY A 96 5.64 6.73 3.81
N ALA A 97 4.63 7.23 4.53
CA ALA A 97 4.67 7.38 5.98
C ALA A 97 4.83 6.03 6.69
N LEU A 98 4.10 4.99 6.25
CA LEU A 98 4.28 3.64 6.79
C LEU A 98 5.68 3.08 6.48
N ALA A 99 6.20 3.31 5.28
CA ALA A 99 7.56 2.88 4.92
C ALA A 99 8.63 3.53 5.83
N ALA A 100 8.49 4.83 6.10
CA ALA A 100 9.35 5.55 7.03
C ALA A 100 9.19 5.00 8.47
N ALA A 101 7.96 4.78 8.94
CA ALA A 101 7.72 4.23 10.27
C ALA A 101 8.33 2.84 10.47
N ILE A 102 8.22 1.94 9.48
CA ILE A 102 8.87 0.61 9.51
C ILE A 102 10.39 0.78 9.56
N THR A 103 10.94 1.65 8.70
CA THR A 103 12.39 1.91 8.64
C THR A 103 12.91 2.39 10.00
N HIS A 104 12.23 3.35 10.62
CA HIS A 104 12.59 3.87 11.94
C HIS A 104 12.40 2.85 13.06
N ARG A 105 11.26 2.14 13.09
CA ARG A 105 10.92 1.19 14.16
C ARG A 105 11.92 0.04 14.24
N PHE A 106 12.41 -0.43 13.08
CA PHE A 106 13.27 -1.59 12.96
C PHE A 106 14.73 -1.26 12.59
N LEU A 107 15.09 0.03 12.56
CA LEU A 107 16.45 0.52 12.25
C LEU A 107 17.00 -0.05 10.93
N LEU A 108 16.15 -0.13 9.91
CA LEU A 108 16.52 -0.64 8.59
C LEU A 108 17.25 0.45 7.78
N PRO A 109 18.13 0.08 6.84
CA PRO A 109 18.78 1.05 5.94
C PRO A 109 17.78 1.77 5.00
N GLY A 110 16.57 1.23 4.85
CA GLY A 110 15.47 1.83 4.10
C GLY A 110 14.45 0.79 3.66
N VAL A 111 13.18 1.19 3.61
CA VAL A 111 12.10 0.40 3.01
C VAL A 111 11.45 1.23 1.90
N SER A 112 11.42 0.71 0.68
CA SER A 112 10.83 1.42 -0.44
C SER A 112 9.29 1.41 -0.37
N LEU A 113 8.65 2.43 -0.97
CA LEU A 113 7.18 2.46 -1.12
C LEU A 113 6.63 1.17 -1.75
N ALA A 114 7.38 0.58 -2.69
CA ALA A 114 6.99 -0.65 -3.38
C ALA A 114 7.02 -1.87 -2.46
N GLN A 115 8.06 -2.01 -1.64
CA GLN A 115 8.14 -3.09 -0.64
C GLN A 115 6.99 -2.97 0.37
N THR A 116 6.74 -1.76 0.89
CA THR A 116 5.63 -1.48 1.81
C THR A 116 4.28 -1.78 1.16
N ALA A 117 4.08 -1.33 -0.08
CA ALA A 117 2.86 -1.60 -0.85
C ALA A 117 2.62 -3.10 -1.07
N VAL A 118 3.65 -3.85 -1.45
CA VAL A 118 3.57 -5.30 -1.68
C VAL A 118 3.33 -6.05 -0.37
N ALA A 119 4.03 -5.70 0.70
CA ALA A 119 3.90 -6.35 2.00
C ALA A 119 2.50 -6.21 2.58
N VAL A 120 1.93 -4.99 2.58
CA VAL A 120 0.60 -4.72 3.14
C VAL A 120 -0.51 -5.28 2.25
N SER A 121 -0.41 -5.11 0.93
CA SER A 121 -1.48 -5.55 0.02
C SER A 121 -1.41 -7.04 -0.37
N GLY A 122 -0.32 -7.74 0.00
CA GLY A 122 0.02 -9.02 -0.61
C GLY A 122 0.13 -8.89 -2.14
N GLY A 123 0.63 -7.73 -2.61
CA GLY A 123 0.70 -7.21 -3.98
C GLY A 123 -0.59 -7.23 -4.80
N ARG A 124 -1.73 -7.04 -4.14
CA ARG A 124 -3.07 -6.90 -4.74
C ARG A 124 -3.58 -5.46 -4.74
N LEU A 125 -2.69 -4.48 -4.56
CA LEU A 125 -3.03 -3.06 -4.46
C LEU A 125 -3.94 -2.55 -5.60
N LEU A 126 -3.79 -3.10 -6.80
CA LEU A 126 -4.58 -2.75 -7.98
C LEU A 126 -5.67 -3.79 -8.33
N ALA A 127 -5.75 -4.89 -7.57
CA ALA A 127 -6.69 -5.96 -7.85
C ALA A 127 -8.13 -5.55 -7.51
N PRO A 128 -9.14 -6.05 -8.24
CA PRO A 128 -10.53 -5.89 -7.84
C PRO A 128 -10.76 -6.49 -6.44
N GLY A 129 -11.56 -5.81 -5.63
CA GLY A 129 -11.95 -6.28 -4.31
C GLY A 129 -10.94 -6.09 -3.18
N TRP A 130 -9.73 -5.55 -3.40
CA TRP A 130 -8.81 -5.19 -2.30
C TRP A 130 -9.21 -3.85 -1.65
N PRO A 131 -9.17 -3.70 -0.30
CA PRO A 131 -8.59 -4.61 0.71
C PRO A 131 -9.42 -5.83 1.14
N GLY A 132 -10.57 -6.07 0.53
CA GLY A 132 -11.55 -7.09 0.95
C GLY A 132 -12.62 -6.45 1.83
N GLU A 133 -13.78 -7.11 1.98
CA GLU A 133 -14.58 -6.85 3.18
C GLU A 133 -13.71 -7.15 4.41
N PRO A 134 -13.83 -6.37 5.49
CA PRO A 134 -13.27 -6.80 6.76
C PRO A 134 -13.92 -8.15 7.06
N VAL A 135 -13.17 -9.24 6.91
CA VAL A 135 -13.57 -10.52 7.47
C VAL A 135 -13.63 -10.25 8.97
N GLN A 136 -14.84 -10.01 9.48
CA GLN A 136 -15.11 -10.12 10.89
C GLN A 136 -14.65 -11.54 11.25
N HIS A 137 -13.52 -11.65 11.93
CA HIS A 137 -13.31 -12.78 12.82
C HIS A 137 -14.38 -12.61 13.89
N GLU A 138 -15.58 -13.09 13.59
CA GLU A 138 -16.58 -13.39 14.59
C GLU A 138 -15.85 -14.28 15.59
N SER A 139 -15.55 -13.68 16.73
CA SER A 139 -14.89 -14.34 17.85
C SER A 139 -15.73 -15.56 18.16
N THR A 140 -15.31 -16.74 17.69
CA THR A 140 -15.88 -18.04 18.02
C THR A 140 -15.45 -18.41 19.45
N LEU A 141 -15.56 -17.45 20.37
CA LEU A 141 -15.56 -17.75 21.79
C LEU A 141 -17.03 -17.97 22.16
N PRO A 142 -17.42 -19.17 22.62
CA PRO A 142 -18.75 -19.36 23.15
C PRO A 142 -18.96 -18.35 24.30
N PRO A 143 -20.17 -17.76 24.44
CA PRO A 143 -20.45 -16.86 25.55
C PRO A 143 -20.15 -17.59 26.86
N THR A 144 -19.23 -17.04 27.64
CA THR A 144 -18.90 -17.55 28.97
C THR A 144 -20.19 -17.56 29.78
N PRO A 145 -20.67 -18.72 30.28
CA PRO A 145 -21.86 -18.73 31.12
C PRO A 145 -21.52 -18.02 32.43
N MET A 146 -22.12 -16.85 32.64
CA MET A 146 -22.20 -16.25 33.97
C MET A 146 -23.03 -17.19 34.84
N ARG A 147 -22.40 -17.82 35.83
CA ARG A 147 -23.12 -18.53 36.88
C ARG A 147 -23.60 -17.53 37.94
N PRO A 148 -24.76 -17.80 38.57
CA PRO A 148 -25.43 -16.90 39.51
C PRO A 148 -24.65 -16.70 40.81
#